data_AF-A0A3D3CK30-F1
#
_entry.id   AF-A0A3D3CK30-F1
#
_cell.length_a   1.000
_cell.length_b   1.000
_cell.length_c   1.000
_cell.angle_alpha   90.00
_cell.angle_beta   90.00
_cell.angle_gamma   90.00
#
_symmetry.space_group_name_H-M   'P 1'
#
loop_
_entity.id
_entity.type
_entity.pdbx_description
1 polymer ?
#
loop_
_entity_poly.entity_id
_entity_poly.type
_entity_poly.pdbx_seq_one_letter_code
_entity_poly.pdbx_strand_id
1 'polypeptide(L)'
;MKKLYFSFVNVITFLENLFCAFGLVFATVFTVLQIFNRYWLHLEIMWMGDLILYIFVFSAILSIAITTREDAHTAVDVFVERLFSGRRSARVAKILINAASLGIIFMLMPTFFAYFKQALSFDEWGTLVPWFNTSWLIEAVFIMFVLCIFHLLHNTAMNFVALRRSEPEGGVTL
;
A
#
# COMPACT_ATOMS: atom_id res chain seq x y z
N MET A 1 4.85 6.78 -26.05
CA MET A 1 5.46 6.74 -24.69
C MET A 1 4.42 6.77 -23.56
N LYS A 2 3.44 7.68 -23.55
CA LYS A 2 2.38 7.72 -22.50
C LYS A 2 1.56 6.41 -22.38
N LYS A 3 1.18 5.79 -23.50
CA LYS A 3 0.46 4.48 -23.49
C LYS A 3 1.24 3.35 -22.81
N LEU A 4 2.57 3.34 -22.96
CA LEU A 4 3.42 2.30 -22.37
C LEU A 4 3.51 2.45 -20.85
N TYR A 5 3.66 3.70 -20.38
CA TYR A 5 3.63 4.03 -18.96
C TYR A 5 2.31 3.67 -18.29
N PHE A 6 1.17 4.05 -18.89
CA PHE A 6 -0.15 3.70 -18.37
C PHE A 6 -0.38 2.18 -18.37
N SER A 7 0.08 1.47 -19.40
CA SER A 7 -0.02 0.01 -19.43
C SER A 7 0.83 -0.65 -18.34
N PHE A 8 2.03 -0.14 -18.08
CA PHE A 8 2.92 -0.66 -17.04
C PHE A 8 2.32 -0.48 -15.64
N VAL A 9 1.79 0.71 -15.35
CA VAL A 9 1.10 0.98 -14.07
C VAL A 9 -0.12 0.08 -13.91
N ASN A 10 -0.94 -0.09 -14.96
CA ASN A 10 -2.10 -0.99 -14.90
C ASN A 10 -1.72 -2.45 -14.64
N VAL A 11 -0.60 -2.93 -15.21
CA VAL A 11 -0.11 -4.30 -14.96
C VAL A 11 0.34 -4.46 -13.51
N ILE A 12 1.07 -3.48 -12.97
CA ILE A 12 1.44 -3.47 -11.54
C ILE A 12 0.19 -3.51 -10.67
N THR A 13 -0.78 -2.64 -10.93
CA THR A 13 -2.04 -2.60 -10.17
C THR A 13 -2.81 -3.91 -10.24
N PHE A 14 -2.87 -4.53 -11.42
CA PHE A 14 -3.53 -5.83 -11.57
C PHE A 14 -2.83 -6.91 -10.74
N LEU A 15 -1.50 -6.94 -10.76
CA LEU A 15 -0.72 -7.88 -9.97
C LEU A 15 -0.89 -7.64 -8.47
N GLU A 16 -0.80 -6.40 -7.99
CA GLU A 16 -1.00 -6.05 -6.58
C GLU A 16 -2.37 -6.52 -6.07
N ASN A 17 -3.44 -6.22 -6.81
CA ASN A 17 -4.79 -6.63 -6.46
C ASN A 17 -4.95 -8.16 -6.49
N LEU A 18 -4.37 -8.82 -7.50
CA LEU A 18 -4.42 -10.28 -7.61
C LEU A 18 -3.71 -10.96 -6.44
N PHE A 19 -2.50 -10.53 -6.09
CA PHE A 19 -1.74 -11.09 -4.97
C PHE A 19 -2.41 -10.81 -3.63
N CYS A 20 -2.95 -9.61 -3.43
CA CYS A 20 -3.68 -9.26 -2.21
C CYS A 20 -4.95 -10.13 -2.06
N ALA A 21 -5.75 -10.25 -3.12
CA ALA A 21 -6.97 -11.05 -3.11
C ALA A 21 -6.66 -12.55 -2.91
N PHE A 22 -5.65 -13.06 -3.62
CA PHE A 22 -5.19 -14.44 -3.47
C PHE A 22 -4.71 -14.71 -2.04
N GLY A 23 -3.87 -13.85 -1.48
CA GLY A 23 -3.36 -13.99 -0.11
C GLY A 23 -4.48 -14.00 0.94
N LEU A 24 -5.48 -13.14 0.79
CA LEU A 24 -6.61 -13.06 1.72
C LEU A 24 -7.52 -14.31 1.65
N VAL A 25 -7.85 -14.75 0.43
CA VAL A 25 -8.64 -15.98 0.22
C VAL A 25 -7.87 -17.19 0.73
N PHE A 26 -6.57 -17.28 0.43
CA PHE A 26 -5.71 -18.35 0.88
C PHE A 26 -5.66 -18.41 2.41
N ALA A 27 -5.35 -17.28 3.07
CA ALA A 27 -5.29 -17.20 4.53
C ALA A 27 -6.63 -17.61 5.17
N THR A 28 -7.76 -17.18 4.59
CA THR A 28 -9.10 -17.52 5.08
C THR A 28 -9.38 -19.01 4.95
N VAL A 29 -9.18 -19.59 3.77
CA VAL A 29 -9.42 -21.03 3.51
C VAL A 29 -8.52 -21.90 4.38
N PHE A 30 -7.24 -21.56 4.50
CA PHE A 30 -6.30 -22.32 5.33
C PHE A 30 -6.62 -22.19 6.82
N THR A 31 -7.07 -21.02 7.30
CA THR A 31 -7.56 -20.86 8.68
C THR A 31 -8.74 -21.78 8.96
N VAL A 32 -9.71 -21.84 8.03
CA VAL A 32 -10.84 -22.76 8.16
C VAL A 32 -10.34 -24.20 8.20
N LEU A 33 -9.49 -24.63 7.27
CA LEU A 33 -8.92 -25.97 7.27
C LEU A 33 -8.16 -26.30 8.57
N GLN A 34 -7.44 -25.33 9.14
CA GLN A 34 -6.73 -25.51 10.41
C GLN A 34 -7.70 -25.75 11.57
N ILE A 35 -8.80 -24.99 11.64
CA ILE A 35 -9.87 -25.18 12.63
C ILE A 35 -10.45 -26.59 12.49
N PHE A 36 -10.83 -27.01 11.27
CA PHE A 36 -11.34 -28.36 11.03
C PHE A 36 -10.34 -29.44 11.45
N ASN A 37 -9.06 -29.31 11.09
CA ASN A 37 -8.03 -30.28 11.44
C ASN A 37 -7.79 -30.39 12.95
N ARG A 38 -7.83 -29.24 13.65
CA ARG A 38 -7.65 -29.20 15.11
C ARG A 38 -8.82 -29.80 15.86
N TYR A 39 -10.06 -29.47 15.48
CA TYR A 39 -11.25 -29.88 16.23
C TYR A 39 -11.81 -31.25 15.82
N TRP A 40 -11.69 -31.67 14.56
CA TRP A 40 -12.17 -32.98 14.10
C TRP A 40 -11.07 -34.04 14.10
N LEU A 41 -9.92 -33.73 13.51
CA LEU A 41 -8.83 -34.70 13.32
C LEU A 41 -7.86 -34.75 14.51
N HIS A 42 -7.96 -33.79 15.45
CA HIS A 42 -7.07 -33.67 16.62
C HIS A 42 -5.57 -33.63 16.26
N LEU A 43 -5.25 -33.29 15.01
CA LEU A 43 -3.89 -33.16 14.49
C LEU A 43 -3.58 -31.67 14.33
N GLU A 44 -2.84 -31.12 15.28
CA GLU A 44 -2.38 -29.73 15.21
C GLU A 44 -1.10 -29.65 14.37
N ILE A 45 -1.25 -29.26 13.11
CA ILE A 45 -0.12 -28.99 12.22
C ILE A 45 0.44 -27.60 12.56
N MET A 46 1.49 -27.55 13.37
CA MET A 46 2.08 -26.30 13.88
C MET A 46 2.55 -25.33 12.77
N TRP A 47 3.15 -25.84 11.70
CA TRP A 47 3.67 -24.98 10.61
C TRP A 47 2.57 -24.27 9.80
N MET A 48 1.34 -24.80 9.79
CA MET A 48 0.22 -24.19 9.06
C MET A 48 -0.16 -22.84 9.67
N GLY A 49 -0.07 -22.68 10.99
CA GLY A 49 -0.39 -21.42 11.68
C GLY A 49 0.55 -20.29 11.26
N ASP A 50 1.86 -20.54 11.33
CA ASP A 50 2.88 -19.58 10.92
C ASP A 50 2.77 -19.24 9.43
N LEU A 51 2.50 -20.23 8.57
CA LEU A 51 2.32 -19.98 7.14
C LEU A 51 1.11 -19.08 6.83
N ILE A 52 -0.03 -19.33 7.50
CA ILE A 52 -1.22 -18.48 7.37
C ILE A 52 -0.90 -17.06 7.79
N LEU A 53 -0.22 -16.89 8.93
CA LEU A 53 0.19 -15.59 9.44
C LEU A 53 1.08 -14.85 8.45
N TYR A 54 2.10 -15.52 7.88
CA TYR A 54 3.00 -14.90 6.93
C TYR A 54 2.29 -14.45 5.65
N ILE A 55 1.42 -15.29 5.08
CA ILE A 55 0.65 -14.94 3.87
C ILE A 55 -0.35 -13.82 4.16
N PHE A 56 -0.97 -13.84 5.34
CA PHE A 56 -1.86 -12.78 5.77
C PHE A 56 -1.11 -11.45 5.91
N VAL A 57 0.04 -11.43 6.58
CA VAL A 57 0.86 -10.22 6.73
C VAL A 57 1.32 -9.70 5.37
N PHE A 58 1.74 -10.58 4.45
CA PHE A 58 2.03 -10.22 3.06
C PHE A 58 0.84 -9.51 2.38
N SER A 59 -0.36 -10.09 2.50
CA SER A 59 -1.57 -9.48 1.93
C SER A 59 -1.93 -8.14 2.59
N ALA A 60 -1.72 -8.01 3.90
CA ALA A 60 -1.98 -6.77 4.64
C ALA A 60 -1.03 -5.64 4.21
N ILE A 61 0.26 -5.95 4.01
CA ILE A 61 1.24 -4.98 3.51
C ILE A 61 0.88 -4.54 2.08
N LEU A 62 0.48 -5.47 1.21
CA LEU A 62 -0.02 -5.15 -0.14
C LEU A 62 -1.25 -4.24 -0.09
N SER A 63 -2.19 -4.51 0.82
CA SER A 63 -3.40 -3.70 1.01
C SER A 63 -3.09 -2.25 1.40
N ILE A 64 -2.05 -2.00 2.20
CA ILE A 64 -1.63 -0.63 2.57
C ILE A 64 -1.24 0.18 1.32
N ALA A 65 -0.51 -0.44 0.39
CA ALA A 65 -0.13 0.23 -0.85
C ALA A 65 -1.31 0.48 -1.78
N ILE A 66 -2.21 -0.50 -1.90
CA ILE A 66 -3.45 -0.35 -2.69
C ILE A 66 -4.32 0.79 -2.13
N THR A 67 -4.49 0.85 -0.81
CA THR A 67 -5.27 1.89 -0.14
C THR A 67 -4.63 3.27 -0.32
N THR A 68 -3.30 3.33 -0.36
CA THR A 68 -2.56 4.57 -0.67
C THR A 68 -2.81 5.04 -2.11
N ARG A 69 -2.94 4.11 -3.06
CA ARG A 69 -3.25 4.40 -4.47
C ARG A 69 -4.69 4.86 -4.67
N GLU A 70 -5.65 4.24 -4.00
CA GLU A 70 -7.08 4.59 -4.13
C GLU A 70 -7.47 5.86 -3.36
N ASP A 71 -6.49 6.70 -3.04
CA ASP A 71 -6.65 7.88 -2.21
C ASP A 71 -7.38 7.53 -0.91
N ALA A 72 -6.68 6.91 0.04
CA ALA A 72 -7.19 6.73 1.42
C ALA A 72 -7.75 8.04 2.02
N HIS A 73 -7.25 9.17 1.51
CA HIS A 73 -7.70 10.52 1.82
C HIS A 73 -9.10 10.83 1.30
N THR A 74 -9.72 10.05 0.42
CA THR A 74 -11.08 10.27 -0.12
C THR A 74 -12.12 10.44 0.98
N ALA A 75 -12.03 9.68 2.08
CA ALA A 75 -12.93 9.83 3.22
C ALA A 75 -12.72 11.18 3.95
N VAL A 76 -11.46 11.59 4.14
CA VAL A 76 -11.10 12.89 4.74
C VAL A 76 -11.45 14.03 3.80
N ASP A 77 -11.27 13.84 2.50
CA ASP A 77 -11.57 14.78 1.44
C ASP A 77 -13.05 15.09 1.36
N VAL A 78 -13.91 14.06 1.42
CA VAL A 78 -15.37 14.22 1.48
C VAL A 78 -15.78 14.94 2.76
N PHE A 79 -15.12 14.66 3.89
CA PHE A 79 -15.38 15.36 5.15
C PHE A 79 -14.96 16.85 5.08
N VAL A 80 -13.78 17.14 4.55
CA VAL A 80 -13.26 18.50 4.35
C VAL A 80 -14.10 19.27 3.33
N GLU A 81 -14.59 18.63 2.27
CA GLU A 81 -15.46 19.23 1.26
C GLU A 81 -16.87 19.53 1.80
N ARG A 82 -17.38 18.69 2.71
CA ARG A 82 -18.63 19.00 3.44
C ARG A 82 -18.45 20.12 4.45
N LEU A 83 -17.29 20.20 5.11
CA LEU A 83 -17.02 21.20 6.16
C LEU A 83 -16.66 22.57 5.57
N PHE A 84 -15.94 22.59 4.44
CA PHE A 84 -15.53 23.80 3.73
C PHE A 84 -16.33 23.94 2.42
N SER A 85 -17.48 24.61 2.49
CA SER A 85 -18.35 24.98 1.33
C SER A 85 -17.67 25.80 0.21
N GLY A 86 -16.37 26.09 0.31
CA GLY A 86 -15.60 26.85 -0.68
C GLY A 86 -14.72 25.97 -1.56
N ARG A 87 -15.03 25.91 -2.87
CA ARG A 87 -14.31 25.13 -3.91
C ARG A 87 -12.79 25.36 -3.99
N ARG A 88 -12.29 26.46 -3.43
CA ARG A 88 -10.85 26.82 -3.39
C ARG A 88 -10.17 26.33 -2.10
N SER A 89 -10.85 26.42 -0.94
CA SER A 89 -10.33 25.95 0.35
C SER A 89 -10.19 24.43 0.38
N ALA A 90 -11.20 23.71 -0.11
CA ALA A 90 -11.15 22.25 -0.20
C ALA A 90 -10.00 21.74 -1.08
N ARG A 91 -9.68 22.45 -2.18
CA ARG A 91 -8.55 22.11 -3.07
C ARG A 91 -7.20 22.35 -2.41
N VAL A 92 -7.04 23.44 -1.66
CA VAL A 92 -5.80 23.73 -0.93
C VAL A 92 -5.59 22.72 0.20
N ALA A 93 -6.66 22.35 0.92
CA ALA A 93 -6.61 21.32 1.95
C ALA A 93 -6.17 19.96 1.39
N LYS A 94 -6.68 19.54 0.22
CA LYS A 94 -6.24 18.32 -0.47
C LYS A 94 -4.74 18.32 -0.78
N ILE A 95 -4.22 19.44 -1.31
CA ILE A 95 -2.79 19.57 -1.62
C ILE A 95 -1.95 19.52 -0.33
N LEU A 96 -2.41 20.16 0.75
CA LEU A 96 -1.73 20.14 2.04
C LEU A 96 -1.71 18.74 2.65
N ILE A 97 -2.81 17.99 2.59
CA ILE A 97 -2.88 16.60 3.05
C ILE A 97 -1.90 15.74 2.24
N ASN A 98 -1.89 15.86 0.91
CA ASN A 98 -0.97 15.10 0.07
C ASN A 98 0.52 15.45 0.35
N ALA A 99 0.81 16.74 0.57
CA ALA A 99 2.15 17.20 0.94
C ALA A 99 2.56 16.70 2.33
N ALA A 100 1.65 16.68 3.31
CA ALA A 100 1.89 16.13 4.64
C ALA A 100 2.15 14.61 4.57
N SER A 101 1.35 13.87 3.80
CA SER A 101 1.56 12.43 3.56
C SER A 101 2.91 12.16 2.91
N LEU A 102 3.32 12.97 1.92
CA LEU A 102 4.64 12.87 1.31
C LEU A 102 5.76 13.15 2.32
N GLY A 103 5.58 14.15 3.18
CA GLY A 103 6.52 14.49 4.24
C GLY A 103 6.70 13.35 5.25
N ILE A 104 5.61 12.73 5.68
CA ILE A 104 5.64 11.57 6.60
C ILE A 104 6.37 10.40 5.96
N ILE A 105 6.08 10.08 4.69
CA ILE A 105 6.77 9.01 3.95
C ILE A 105 8.27 9.30 3.83
N PHE A 106 8.65 10.55 3.53
CA PHE A 106 10.06 10.92 3.44
C PHE A 106 10.79 10.81 4.79
N MET A 107 10.10 11.16 5.88
CA MET A 107 10.63 11.03 7.24
C MET A 107 10.83 9.55 7.65
N LEU A 108 9.94 8.65 7.20
CA LEU A 108 10.03 7.22 7.50
C LEU A 108 11.03 6.47 6.60
N MET A 109 11.40 7.04 5.46
CA MET A 109 12.36 6.46 4.50
C MET A 109 13.68 5.96 5.12
N PRO A 110 14.41 6.73 5.95
CA PRO A 110 15.64 6.26 6.57
C PRO A 110 15.42 5.05 7.50
N THR A 111 14.28 5.02 8.20
CA THR A 111 13.91 3.92 9.09
C THR A 111 13.70 2.63 8.28
N PHE A 112 12.89 2.68 7.23
CA PHE A 112 12.65 1.50 6.37
C PHE A 112 13.92 1.02 5.65
N PHE A 113 14.78 1.94 5.23
CA PHE A 113 16.06 1.58 4.61
C PHE A 113 17.01 0.89 5.61
N ALA A 114 17.03 1.32 6.87
CA ALA A 114 17.80 0.66 7.93
C ALA A 114 17.31 -0.77 8.18
N TYR A 115 16.00 -0.98 8.27
CA TYR A 115 15.41 -2.32 8.42
C TYR A 115 15.67 -3.20 7.19
N PHE A 116 15.59 -2.65 5.98
CA PHE A 116 15.91 -3.40 4.75
C PHE A 116 17.37 -3.85 4.72
N LYS A 117 18.31 -2.97 5.09
CA LYS A 117 19.73 -3.32 5.17
C LYS A 117 19.99 -4.40 6.21
N GLN A 118 19.28 -4.35 7.34
CA GLN A 118 19.34 -5.38 8.37
C GLN A 118 18.83 -6.72 7.85
N ALA A 119 17.68 -6.73 7.18
CA ALA A 119 17.09 -7.93 6.57
C ALA A 119 17.99 -8.59 5.52
N LEU A 120 18.71 -7.80 4.71
CA LEU A 120 19.69 -8.32 3.76
C LEU A 120 20.96 -8.90 4.41
N SER A 121 21.28 -8.44 5.63
CA SER A 121 22.51 -8.86 6.32
C SER A 121 22.28 -10.08 7.23
N PHE A 122 21.03 -10.28 7.67
CA PHE A 122 20.65 -11.35 8.57
C PHE A 122 19.40 -12.06 8.04
N ASP A 123 19.58 -13.30 7.58
CA ASP A 123 18.47 -14.18 7.23
C ASP A 123 17.80 -14.69 8.51
N GLU A 124 16.58 -14.22 8.76
CA GLU A 124 15.74 -14.75 9.83
C GLU A 124 14.84 -15.85 9.25
N TRP A 125 14.93 -17.05 9.80
CA TRP A 125 14.14 -18.20 9.35
C TRP A 125 12.92 -18.39 10.25
N GLY A 126 11.78 -18.74 9.67
CA GLY A 126 10.56 -19.02 10.42
C GLY A 126 10.76 -20.16 11.41
N THR A 127 10.32 -19.96 12.66
CA THR A 127 10.51 -20.91 13.76
C THR A 127 9.90 -22.27 13.49
N LEU A 128 8.72 -22.31 12.85
CA LEU A 128 7.99 -23.54 12.54
C LEU A 128 7.94 -23.84 11.04
N VAL A 129 8.47 -22.94 10.20
CA VAL A 129 8.54 -23.09 8.73
C VAL A 129 9.99 -22.94 8.29
N PRO A 130 10.82 -24.01 8.39
CA PRO A 130 12.26 -23.93 8.19
C PRO A 130 12.70 -23.53 6.77
N TRP A 131 11.79 -23.60 5.80
CA TRP A 131 12.05 -23.23 4.41
C TRP A 131 11.58 -21.80 4.08
N PHE A 132 10.95 -21.09 5.02
CA PHE A 132 10.44 -19.74 4.81
C PHE A 132 11.32 -18.73 5.53
N ASN A 133 11.95 -17.85 4.75
CA ASN A 133 12.77 -16.76 5.27
C ASN A 133 11.85 -15.57 5.60
N THR A 134 11.76 -15.20 6.87
CA THR A 134 10.96 -14.05 7.33
C THR A 134 11.54 -12.72 6.89
N SER A 135 12.83 -12.65 6.53
CA SER A 135 13.44 -11.45 5.93
C SER A 135 12.78 -11.08 4.59
N TRP A 136 12.18 -12.04 3.86
CA TRP A 136 11.40 -11.75 2.65
C TRP A 136 10.19 -10.86 2.90
N LEU A 137 9.60 -10.91 4.10
CA LEU A 137 8.51 -10.00 4.49
C LEU A 137 9.02 -8.57 4.54
N ILE A 138 10.21 -8.35 5.14
CA ILE A 138 10.80 -7.03 5.31
C ILE A 138 11.25 -6.47 3.94
N GLU A 139 11.80 -7.31 3.08
CA GLU A 139 12.12 -6.94 1.69
C GLU A 139 10.88 -6.52 0.92
N ALA A 140 9.77 -7.27 1.05
CA ALA A 140 8.51 -6.92 0.43
C ALA A 140 7.93 -5.61 0.95
N VAL A 141 8.00 -5.35 2.27
CA VAL A 141 7.64 -4.04 2.84
C VAL A 141 8.43 -2.91 2.19
N PHE A 142 9.74 -3.10 1.97
CA PHE A 142 10.56 -2.09 1.32
C PHE A 142 10.15 -1.84 -0.14
N ILE A 143 9.90 -2.90 -0.91
CA ILE A 143 9.40 -2.78 -2.29
C ILE A 143 8.06 -2.03 -2.32
N MET A 144 7.13 -2.36 -1.42
CA MET A 144 5.84 -1.70 -1.32
C MET A 144 5.95 -0.24 -0.92
N PHE A 145 6.90 0.09 -0.03
CA PHE A 145 7.17 1.48 0.34
C PHE A 145 7.67 2.31 -0.84
N VAL A 146 8.54 1.74 -1.68
CA VAL A 146 9.00 2.38 -2.93
C VAL A 146 7.83 2.57 -3.91
N LEU A 147 6.95 1.59 -4.04
CA LEU A 147 5.74 1.70 -4.87
C LEU A 147 4.78 2.78 -4.35
N CYS A 148 4.60 2.89 -3.03
CA CYS A 148 3.82 3.98 -2.41
C CYS A 148 4.41 5.36 -2.77
N ILE A 149 5.73 5.54 -2.68
CA ILE A 149 6.39 6.80 -3.09
C ILE A 149 6.09 7.09 -4.55
N PHE A 150 6.23 6.09 -5.43
CA PHE A 150 5.98 6.27 -6.86
C PHE A 150 4.53 6.68 -7.14
N HIS A 151 3.55 6.01 -6.50
CA HIS A 151 2.14 6.36 -6.63
C HIS A 151 1.83 7.77 -6.08
N LEU A 152 2.38 8.13 -4.92
CA LEU A 152 2.16 9.47 -4.33
C LEU A 152 2.75 10.58 -5.20
N LEU A 153 3.93 10.34 -5.78
CA LEU A 153 4.63 11.30 -6.62
C LEU A 153 3.91 11.48 -7.97
N HIS A 154 3.42 10.38 -8.56
CA HIS A 154 2.55 10.42 -9.73
C HIS A 154 1.23 11.17 -9.44
N ASN A 155 0.57 10.85 -8.33
CA ASN A 155 -0.70 11.50 -7.96
C ASN A 155 -0.51 13.01 -7.71
N THR A 156 0.56 13.39 -7.01
CA THR A 156 0.93 14.80 -6.79
C THR A 156 1.22 15.53 -8.11
N ALA A 157 1.97 14.91 -9.02
CA ALA A 157 2.26 15.49 -10.33
C ALA A 157 1.00 15.70 -11.18
N MET A 158 0.08 14.72 -11.18
CA MET A 158 -1.19 14.82 -11.89
C MET A 158 -2.11 15.89 -11.29
N ASN A 159 -2.19 15.99 -9.96
CA ASN A 159 -2.94 17.04 -9.27
C ASN A 159 -2.37 18.43 -9.53
N PHE A 160 -1.05 18.57 -9.60
CA PHE A 160 -0.39 19.83 -9.94
C PHE A 160 -0.67 20.27 -11.39
N VAL A 161 -0.65 19.33 -12.34
CA VAL A 161 -1.01 19.59 -13.75
C VAL A 161 -2.50 19.94 -13.88
N ALA A 162 -3.39 19.27 -13.15
CA ALA A 162 -4.82 19.59 -13.14
C ALA A 162 -5.10 20.98 -12.56
N LEU A 163 -4.37 21.38 -11.51
CA LEU A 163 -4.48 22.72 -10.93
C LEU A 163 -4.05 23.79 -11.95
N ARG A 164 -2.89 23.59 -12.60
CA ARG A 164 -2.37 24.50 -13.64
C ARG A 164 -3.28 24.57 -14.87
N ARG A 165 -4.03 23.51 -15.17
CA ARG A 165 -5.01 23.46 -16.27
C ARG A 165 -6.37 24.02 -15.89
N SER A 166 -6.65 24.24 -14.61
CA SER A 166 -7.83 24.95 -14.12
C SER A 166 -7.63 26.46 -13.96
N GLU A 167 -6.40 26.95 -14.20
CA GLU A 167 -6.05 28.38 -14.26
C GLU A 167 -6.01 29.07 -15.65
N PRO A 168 -6.58 28.56 -16.78
CA PRO A 168 -6.57 29.33 -18.03
C PRO A 168 -7.75 30.31 -18.20
N GLU A 169 -8.71 30.44 -17.28
CA GLU A 169 -9.86 31.36 -17.47
C GLU A 169 -10.20 32.21 -16.23
N GLY A 170 -9.20 32.75 -15.55
CA GLY A 170 -9.44 33.52 -14.31
C GLY A 170 -8.58 34.76 -14.09
N GLY A 171 -7.88 35.25 -15.11
CA GLY A 171 -7.00 36.41 -14.96
C GLY A 171 -6.98 37.32 -16.17
N VAL A 172 -7.51 38.53 -15.96
CA VAL A 172 -7.33 39.79 -16.72
C VAL A 172 -8.44 40.11 -17.74
N THR A 173 -9.43 40.91 -17.33
CA THR A 173 -9.51 42.36 -17.64
C THR A 173 -10.59 43.03 -16.78
N LEU A 174 -10.31 44.29 -16.45
CA LEU A 174 -11.13 45.34 -15.83
C LEU A 174 -12.65 45.24 -16.03
#